data_AF-A0A8U0HP77-F1
#
_entry.id   AF-A0A8U0HP77-F1
#
_cell.length_a   1.000
_cell.length_b   1.000
_cell.length_c   1.000
_cell.angle_alpha   90.00
_cell.angle_beta   90.00
_cell.angle_gamma   90.00
#
_symmetry.space_group_name_H-M   'P 1'
#
loop_
_entity.id
_entity.type
_entity.pdbx_description
1 polymer ?
#
loop_
_entity_poly.entity_id
_entity_poly.type
_entity_poly.pdbx_seq_one_letter_code
_entity_poly.pdbx_strand_id
1 'polypeptide(L)'
;MATDYGSVTLWLVILAAGVGTFLIRFSFIGLFGLLDDVPAVVERALRFVPAAVLAALVAPQLVVVDGSVALSSANPRLLAGALAALVAWRTEDVLATLVAGMASLWLLTFFFR
;
A
#
# COMPACT_ATOMS: atom_id res chain seq x y z
N MET A 1 -21.34 5.08 -19.06
CA MET A 1 -20.73 4.88 -20.39
C MET A 1 -20.27 3.43 -20.44
N ALA A 2 -21.08 2.52 -20.96
CA ALA A 2 -20.69 1.12 -21.11
C ALA A 2 -19.75 1.06 -22.31
N THR A 3 -18.47 0.81 -22.05
CA THR A 3 -17.48 0.73 -23.11
C THR A 3 -17.69 -0.60 -23.85
N ASP A 4 -18.24 -0.51 -25.06
CA ASP A 4 -18.42 -1.63 -25.98
C ASP A 4 -17.06 -2.04 -26.55
N TYR A 5 -16.27 -2.78 -25.76
CA TYR A 5 -15.01 -3.34 -26.20
C TYR A 5 -15.30 -4.68 -26.89
N GLY A 6 -14.95 -4.78 -28.18
CA GLY A 6 -15.04 -6.05 -28.90
C GLY A 6 -14.26 -7.15 -28.19
N SER A 7 -14.79 -8.37 -28.16
CA SER A 7 -14.21 -9.52 -27.43
C SER A 7 -12.73 -9.74 -27.77
N VAL A 8 -12.34 -9.55 -29.02
CA VAL A 8 -10.94 -9.66 -29.48
C VAL A 8 -10.05 -8.61 -28.81
N THR A 9 -10.52 -7.37 -28.68
CA THR A 9 -9.80 -6.28 -28.01
C THR A 9 -9.61 -6.59 -26.53
N LEU A 10 -10.64 -7.12 -25.84
CA LEU A 10 -10.52 -7.55 -24.44
C LEU A 10 -9.45 -8.63 -24.27
N TRP A 11 -9.45 -9.66 -25.12
CA TRP A 11 -8.43 -10.71 -25.09
C TRP A 11 -7.02 -10.18 -25.36
N LEU A 12 -6.86 -9.25 -26.30
CA LEU A 12 -5.58 -8.61 -26.56
C LEU A 12 -5.09 -7.79 -25.36
N VAL A 13 -5.96 -7.03 -24.70
CA VAL A 13 -5.60 -6.26 -23.49
C VAL A 13 -5.19 -7.20 -22.35
N ILE A 14 -5.93 -8.29 -22.13
CA ILE A 14 -5.59 -9.28 -21.10
C ILE A 14 -4.24 -9.91 -21.38
N LEU A 15 -3.99 -10.34 -22.63
CA LEU A 15 -2.70 -10.91 -23.02
C LEU A 15 -1.56 -9.89 -22.89
N ALA A 16 -1.76 -8.67 -23.37
CA ALA A 16 -0.75 -7.61 -23.28
C ALA A 16 -0.43 -7.26 -21.82
N ALA A 17 -1.44 -7.12 -20.97
CA ALA A 17 -1.26 -6.85 -19.54
C ALA A 17 -0.58 -8.03 -18.82
N GLY A 18 -0.98 -9.26 -19.14
CA GLY A 18 -0.39 -10.48 -18.59
C GLY A 18 1.08 -10.63 -18.99
N VAL A 19 1.40 -10.52 -20.27
CA VAL A 19 2.76 -10.59 -20.80
C VAL A 19 3.60 -9.44 -20.25
N GLY A 20 3.09 -8.21 -20.23
CA GLY A 20 3.80 -7.06 -19.68
C GLY A 20 4.16 -7.25 -18.20
N THR A 21 3.20 -7.70 -17.39
CA THR A 21 3.43 -7.99 -15.95
C THR A 21 4.44 -9.12 -15.77
N PHE A 22 4.34 -10.17 -16.59
CA PHE A 22 5.26 -11.30 -16.56
C PHE A 22 6.68 -10.87 -16.95
N LEU A 23 6.83 -10.07 -18.02
CA LEU A 23 8.12 -9.56 -18.46
C LEU A 23 8.77 -8.66 -17.42
N ILE A 24 8.01 -7.79 -16.74
CA ILE A 24 8.54 -6.97 -15.65
C ILE A 24 9.07 -7.86 -14.52
N ARG A 25 8.28 -8.85 -14.08
CA ARG A 25 8.72 -9.79 -13.02
C ARG A 25 9.92 -10.63 -13.46
N PHE A 26 9.90 -11.13 -14.70
CA PHE A 26 10.96 -11.94 -15.27
C PHE A 26 12.24 -11.11 -15.47
N SER A 27 12.12 -9.83 -15.79
CA SER A 27 13.27 -8.93 -15.91
C SER A 27 14.05 -8.85 -14.61
N PHE A 28 13.38 -8.83 -13.44
CA PHE A 28 14.09 -8.94 -12.16
C PHE A 28 14.82 -10.29 -12.05
N ILE A 29 14.13 -11.41 -12.23
CA ILE A 29 14.72 -12.76 -12.05
C ILE A 29 15.86 -13.02 -13.05
N GLY A 30 15.70 -12.63 -14.31
CA GLY A 30 16.72 -12.74 -15.36
C GLY A 30 17.91 -11.81 -15.15
N LEU A 31 17.68 -10.60 -14.62
CA LEU A 31 18.76 -9.68 -14.24
C LEU A 31 19.53 -10.19 -13.01
N PHE A 32 18.84 -10.82 -12.04
CA PHE A 32 19.45 -11.53 -10.90
C PHE A 32 20.30 -12.73 -11.33
N GLY A 33 19.99 -13.38 -12.45
CA GLY A 33 20.78 -14.46 -13.02
C GLY A 33 21.92 -14.03 -13.95
N LEU A 34 21.95 -12.76 -14.39
CA LEU A 34 23.00 -12.21 -15.27
C LEU A 34 24.06 -11.40 -14.50
N LEU A 35 23.69 -10.87 -13.33
CA LEU A 35 24.64 -10.27 -12.38
C LEU A 35 24.96 -11.33 -11.31
N ASP A 36 26.04 -12.09 -11.51
CA ASP A 36 26.53 -13.09 -10.54
C ASP A 36 26.76 -12.53 -9.12
N ASP A 37 26.91 -11.20 -8.98
CA ASP A 37 27.00 -10.49 -7.69
C ASP A 37 26.01 -9.31 -7.67
N VAL A 38 24.81 -9.52 -7.15
CA VAL A 38 23.91 -8.40 -6.81
C VAL A 38 24.42 -7.72 -5.54
N PRO A 39 24.65 -6.39 -5.54
CA PRO A 39 25.12 -5.68 -4.35
C PRO A 39 24.16 -5.89 -3.17
N ALA A 40 24.69 -6.27 -2.01
CA ALA A 40 23.90 -6.56 -0.79
C ALA A 40 22.95 -5.40 -0.38
N VAL A 41 23.26 -4.16 -0.79
CA VAL A 41 22.41 -2.99 -0.58
C VAL A 41 21.08 -3.10 -1.35
N VAL A 42 21.12 -3.55 -2.61
CA VAL A 42 19.94 -3.71 -3.46
C VAL A 42 19.06 -4.84 -2.93
N GLU A 43 19.67 -5.95 -2.54
CA GLU A 43 18.94 -7.08 -1.96
C GLU A 43 18.23 -6.69 -0.65
N ARG A 44 18.91 -5.95 0.23
CA ARG A 44 18.29 -5.40 1.45
C ARG A 44 17.15 -4.45 1.12
N ALA A 45 17.31 -3.55 0.16
CA ALA A 45 16.26 -2.61 -0.25
C ALA A 45 15.02 -3.34 -0.78
N LEU A 46 15.21 -4.38 -1.60
CA LEU A 46 14.11 -5.16 -2.16
C LEU A 46 13.27 -5.90 -1.11
N ARG A 47 13.88 -6.33 0.00
CA ARG A 47 13.13 -6.92 1.14
C ARG A 47 12.17 -5.92 1.81
N PHE A 48 12.44 -4.62 1.72
CA PHE A 48 11.57 -3.57 2.27
C PHE A 48 10.50 -3.08 1.29
N VAL A 49 10.58 -3.45 0.01
CA VAL A 49 9.60 -3.03 -1.01
C VAL A 49 8.16 -3.39 -0.62
N PRO A 50 7.83 -4.63 -0.18
CA PRO A 50 6.45 -4.96 0.18
C PRO A 50 5.90 -4.08 1.31
N ALA A 51 6.69 -3.86 2.36
CA ALA A 51 6.30 -3.02 3.49
C ALA A 51 6.16 -1.54 3.08
N ALA A 52 7.09 -1.03 2.26
CA ALA A 52 7.06 0.34 1.76
C ALA A 52 5.85 0.60 0.86
N VAL A 53 5.47 -0.36 0.00
CA VAL A 53 4.28 -0.25 -0.84
C VAL A 53 3.01 -0.19 0.00
N LEU A 54 2.87 -1.04 1.03
CA LEU A 54 1.73 -0.97 1.95
C LEU A 54 1.68 0.37 2.68
N ALA A 55 2.81 0.87 3.15
CA ALA A 55 2.89 2.19 3.77
C ALA A 55 2.48 3.31 2.79
N ALA A 56 2.93 3.26 1.54
CA ALA A 56 2.58 4.23 0.50
C ALA A 56 1.09 4.16 0.09
N LEU A 57 0.44 3.01 0.21
CA LEU A 57 -1.00 2.87 -0.03
C LEU A 57 -1.84 3.46 1.11
N VAL A 58 -1.40 3.28 2.35
CA VAL A 58 -2.17 3.70 3.54
C VAL A 58 -1.90 5.16 3.91
N ALA A 59 -0.66 5.65 3.79
CA ALA A 59 -0.28 7.02 4.13
C ALA A 59 -1.18 8.13 3.53
N PRO A 60 -1.49 8.13 2.22
CA PRO A 60 -2.35 9.17 1.64
C PRO A 60 -3.79 9.09 2.18
N GLN A 61 -4.29 7.91 2.51
CA GLN A 61 -5.62 7.74 3.08
C GLN A 61 -5.73 8.36 4.48
N LEU A 62 -4.61 8.47 5.20
CA LEU A 62 -4.54 9.13 6.50
C LEU A 62 -4.38 10.64 6.39
N VAL A 63 -3.56 11.12 5.44
CA VAL A 63 -3.14 12.52 5.33
C VAL A 63 -4.11 13.37 4.50
N VAL A 64 -4.71 12.80 3.46
CA VAL A 64 -5.61 13.51 2.54
C VAL A 64 -7.06 13.21 2.90
N VAL A 65 -7.78 14.23 3.36
CA VAL A 65 -9.21 14.14 3.66
C VAL A 65 -9.93 15.21 2.83
N ASP A 66 -10.92 14.77 2.03
CA ASP A 66 -11.76 15.63 1.19
C ASP A 66 -10.99 16.55 0.24
N GLY A 67 -9.91 16.04 -0.37
CA GLY A 67 -9.12 16.76 -1.37
C GLY A 67 -8.22 17.86 -0.81
N SER A 68 -8.15 18.01 0.52
CA SER A 68 -7.25 18.93 1.21
C SER A 68 -6.27 18.18 2.11
N VAL A 69 -5.04 18.69 2.21
CA VAL A 69 -4.03 18.18 3.14
C VAL A 69 -4.46 18.60 4.55
N ALA A 70 -5.25 17.75 5.20
CA ALA A 70 -5.82 18.01 6.51
C ALA A 70 -4.81 17.65 7.61
N LEU A 71 -3.65 18.34 7.62
CA LEU A 71 -2.60 18.28 8.66
C LEU A 71 -3.00 19.03 9.95
N SER A 72 -4.30 19.23 10.18
CA SER A 72 -4.79 19.82 11.42
C SER A 72 -4.88 18.75 12.50
N SER A 73 -4.49 19.09 13.74
CA SER A 73 -4.65 18.23 14.93
C SER A 73 -6.12 17.89 15.25
N ALA A 74 -7.07 18.52 14.55
CA ALA A 74 -8.49 18.21 14.60
C ALA A 74 -8.90 17.06 13.65
N ASN A 75 -7.99 16.49 12.85
CA ASN A 75 -8.32 15.40 11.95
C ASN A 75 -8.33 14.04 12.69
N PRO A 76 -9.52 13.43 12.89
CA PRO A 76 -9.65 12.19 13.64
C PRO A 76 -8.92 11.01 12.97
N ARG A 77 -8.71 11.05 11.64
CA ARG A 77 -8.02 9.97 10.91
C ARG A 77 -6.52 9.95 11.15
N LEU A 78 -5.89 11.13 11.24
CA LEU A 78 -4.46 11.24 11.57
C LEU A 78 -4.17 10.78 13.01
N LEU A 79 -5.02 11.17 13.96
CA LEU A 79 -4.90 10.73 15.35
C LEU A 79 -5.14 9.22 15.49
N ALA A 80 -6.16 8.67 14.81
CA ALA A 80 -6.39 7.22 14.79
C ALA A 80 -5.20 6.45 14.20
N GLY A 81 -4.64 6.94 13.08
CA GLY A 81 -3.45 6.36 12.45
C GLY A 81 -2.20 6.42 13.34
N ALA A 82 -1.97 7.54 14.03
CA ALA A 82 -0.86 7.69 14.97
C ALA A 82 -1.00 6.74 16.18
N LEU A 83 -2.21 6.61 16.73
CA LEU A 83 -2.48 5.65 17.80
C LEU A 83 -2.30 4.20 17.34
N ALA A 84 -2.76 3.86 16.13
CA ALA A 84 -2.56 2.54 15.54
C ALA A 84 -1.07 2.24 15.35
N ALA A 85 -0.28 3.21 14.87
CA ALA A 85 1.18 3.09 14.74
C ALA A 85 1.87 2.90 16.10
N LEU A 86 1.43 3.63 17.14
CA LEU A 86 1.96 3.47 18.50
C LEU A 86 1.68 2.06 19.05
N VAL A 87 0.46 1.55 18.85
CA VAL A 87 0.09 0.19 19.25
C VAL A 87 0.89 -0.85 18.46
N ALA A 88 1.11 -0.62 17.16
CA ALA A 88 1.92 -1.50 16.32
C ALA A 88 3.33 -1.62 16.82
N TRP A 89 3.95 -0.50 17.15
CA TRP A 89 5.29 -0.48 17.68
C TRP A 89 5.40 -1.18 19.05
N ARG A 90 4.32 -1.17 19.85
CA ARG A 90 4.37 -1.72 21.21
C ARG A 90 3.95 -3.19 21.33
N THR A 91 3.05 -3.65 20.47
CA THR A 91 2.47 -4.99 20.53
C THR A 91 3.11 -5.96 19.53
N GLU A 92 3.72 -5.46 18.45
CA GLU A 92 4.25 -6.28 17.35
C GLU A 92 3.23 -7.29 16.77
N ASP A 93 1.93 -7.08 17.03
CA ASP A 93 0.83 -7.98 16.70
C ASP A 93 -0.17 -7.30 15.73
N VAL A 94 -0.33 -7.91 14.55
CA VAL A 94 -1.21 -7.42 13.49
C VAL A 94 -2.68 -7.40 13.92
N LEU A 95 -3.14 -8.33 14.74
CA LEU A 95 -4.53 -8.33 15.22
C LEU A 95 -4.75 -7.22 16.24
N ALA A 96 -3.82 -7.03 17.18
CA ALA A 96 -3.91 -5.98 18.18
C ALA A 96 -3.94 -4.58 17.54
N THR A 97 -3.12 -4.37 16.51
CA THR A 97 -3.09 -3.11 15.75
C THR A 97 -4.37 -2.84 14.99
N LEU A 98 -4.93 -3.86 14.35
CA LEU A 98 -6.17 -3.73 13.59
C LEU A 98 -7.34 -3.41 14.51
N VAL A 99 -7.46 -4.11 15.64
CA VAL A 99 -8.51 -3.87 16.64
C VAL A 99 -8.35 -2.47 17.26
N ALA A 100 -7.14 -2.09 17.67
CA ALA A 100 -6.90 -0.77 18.25
C ALA A 100 -7.13 0.37 17.24
N GLY A 101 -6.73 0.19 15.98
CA GLY A 101 -6.95 1.16 14.91
C GLY A 101 -8.43 1.33 14.57
N MET A 102 -9.18 0.23 14.48
CA MET A 102 -10.63 0.29 14.29
C MET A 102 -11.34 0.93 15.48
N ALA A 103 -10.97 0.55 16.70
CA ALA A 103 -11.55 1.11 17.93
C ALA A 103 -11.27 2.62 18.05
N SER A 104 -10.04 3.06 17.76
CA SER A 104 -9.67 4.48 17.82
C SER A 104 -10.40 5.29 16.74
N LEU A 105 -10.50 4.77 15.51
CA LEU A 105 -11.24 5.41 14.43
C LEU A 105 -12.73 5.52 14.78
N TRP A 106 -13.33 4.47 15.34
CA TRP A 106 -14.73 4.48 15.76
C TRP A 106 -14.99 5.48 16.88
N LEU A 107 -14.16 5.49 17.92
CA LEU A 107 -14.30 6.42 19.04
C LEU A 107 -14.15 7.87 18.57
N LEU A 108 -13.16 8.17 17.75
CA LEU A 108 -12.93 9.51 17.24
C LEU A 108 -14.03 9.95 16.26
N THR A 109 -14.53 9.05 15.43
CA THR A 109 -15.64 9.33 14.50
C THR A 109 -16.97 9.52 15.24
N PHE A 110 -17.21 8.77 16.30
CA PHE A 110 -18.41 8.91 17.13
C PHE A 110 -18.40 10.22 17.92
N PHE A 111 -17.23 10.63 18.44
CA PHE A 111 -17.11 11.85 19.23
C PHE A 111 -17.15 13.14 18.39
N PHE A 112 -16.77 13.07 17.10
CA PHE A 112 -16.83 14.19 16.15
C PHE A 112 -18.14 14.28 15.34
N ARG A 113 -19.07 13.33 15.52
CA ARG A 113 -20.39 13.32 14.89
C ARG A 113 -21.42 14.02 15.78
#